data_AF-A0A6P0N5R5-F1
#
_entry.id   AF-A0A6P0N5R5-F1
#
_cell.length_a   1.000
_cell.length_b   1.000
_cell.length_c   1.000
_cell.angle_alpha   90.00
_cell.angle_beta   90.00
_cell.angle_gamma   90.00
#
_symmetry.space_group_name_H-M   'P 1'
#
loop_
_entity.id
_entity.type
_entity.pdbx_description
1 polymer ?
#
loop_
_entity_poly.entity_id
_entity_poly.type
_entity_poly.pdbx_seq_one_letter_code
_entity_poly.pdbx_strand_id
1 'polypeptide(L)'
;VLFLGNSGEGKSSIAAALHTQGYRIITDDVAPVTLDQGTAKVAPSFPQIKLSREVAKVLGYDQDQLALLVPKLNKPGYSLNQDFTEALLPIRCIYVLVSGSQLSIKRLKLQEAVMELSHHSRLNSLFDSEKASHLLQCTQLANKCSVYRLQRPRNLALLPELARLVAEHQFIQGQVTR
;
A
#
# COMPACT_ATOMS: atom_id res chain seq x y z
N VAL A 1 -1.68 7.16 -0.66
CA VAL A 1 -0.35 6.53 -0.85
C VAL A 1 -0.54 5.06 -1.19
N LEU A 2 0.46 4.39 -1.77
CA LEU A 2 0.47 2.94 -1.97
C LEU A 2 1.60 2.28 -1.18
N PHE A 3 1.37 1.03 -0.77
CA PHE A 3 2.36 0.21 -0.08
C PHE A 3 2.65 -1.05 -0.90
N LEU A 4 3.91 -1.28 -1.20
CA LEU A 4 4.45 -2.44 -1.92
C LEU A 4 5.34 -3.26 -0.99
N GLY A 5 5.57 -4.52 -1.35
CA GLY A 5 6.36 -5.46 -0.56
C GLY A 5 5.84 -6.88 -0.73
N ASN A 6 6.62 -7.86 -0.31
CA ASN A 6 6.26 -9.27 -0.39
C ASN A 6 5.06 -9.60 0.51
N SER A 7 4.47 -10.78 0.27
CA SER A 7 3.45 -11.32 1.19
C SER A 7 4.05 -11.42 2.60
N GLY A 8 3.31 -10.94 3.61
CA GLY A 8 3.80 -10.91 4.99
C GLY A 8 4.63 -9.68 5.39
N GLU A 9 5.04 -8.80 4.46
CA GLU A 9 5.82 -7.59 4.81
C GLU A 9 5.02 -6.53 5.60
N GLY A 10 3.72 -6.74 5.79
CA GLY A 10 2.88 -5.89 6.64
C GLY A 10 2.19 -4.72 5.92
N LYS A 11 2.01 -4.79 4.59
CA LYS A 11 1.25 -3.81 3.78
C LYS A 11 -0.14 -3.51 4.36
N SER A 12 -0.94 -4.55 4.57
CA SER A 12 -2.29 -4.42 5.15
C SER A 12 -2.23 -3.98 6.63
N SER A 13 -1.14 -4.29 7.35
CA SER A 13 -0.97 -3.88 8.75
C SER A 13 -0.70 -2.38 8.89
N ILE A 14 0.15 -1.81 8.03
CA ILE A 14 0.38 -0.36 8.03
C ILE A 14 -0.85 0.41 7.50
N ALA A 15 -1.54 -0.14 6.51
CA ALA A 15 -2.81 0.41 6.04
C ALA A 15 -3.84 0.47 7.20
N ALA A 16 -4.01 -0.62 7.95
CA ALA A 16 -4.87 -0.66 9.13
C ALA A 16 -4.45 0.39 10.18
N ALA A 17 -3.15 0.53 10.45
CA ALA A 17 -2.66 1.52 11.40
C ALA A 17 -2.89 2.97 10.95
N LEU A 18 -2.89 3.25 9.64
CA LEU A 18 -3.31 4.55 9.11
C LEU A 18 -4.82 4.74 9.24
N HIS A 19 -5.61 3.68 9.04
CA HIS A 19 -7.04 3.75 9.22
C HIS A 19 -7.45 4.10 10.65
N THR A 20 -6.79 3.56 11.67
CA THR A 20 -7.04 3.96 13.07
C THR A 20 -6.66 5.41 13.37
N GLN A 21 -5.89 6.06 12.48
CA GLN A 21 -5.55 7.49 12.54
C GLN A 21 -6.49 8.36 11.69
N GLY A 22 -7.56 7.79 11.14
CA GLY A 22 -8.59 8.52 10.39
C GLY A 22 -8.36 8.58 8.87
N TYR A 23 -7.36 7.87 8.33
CA TYR A 23 -7.15 7.78 6.89
C TYR A 23 -8.05 6.73 6.23
N ARG A 24 -8.51 6.99 5.01
CA ARG A 24 -9.35 6.04 4.26
C ARG A 24 -8.52 4.94 3.62
N ILE A 25 -9.07 3.72 3.59
CA ILE A 25 -8.52 2.61 2.82
C ILE A 25 -9.13 2.63 1.42
N ILE A 26 -8.30 2.65 0.39
CA ILE A 26 -8.77 2.68 -1.01
C ILE A 26 -8.91 1.28 -1.60
N THR A 27 -7.93 0.43 -1.32
CA THR A 27 -7.90 -0.97 -1.76
C THR A 27 -6.86 -1.72 -0.93
N ASP A 28 -7.01 -3.04 -0.81
CA ASP A 28 -6.03 -3.95 -0.20
C ASP A 28 -5.76 -5.15 -1.13
N ASP A 29 -4.58 -5.75 -1.02
CA ASP A 29 -4.07 -6.88 -1.85
C ASP A 29 -3.74 -6.55 -3.32
N VAL A 30 -4.68 -5.97 -4.07
CA VAL A 30 -4.48 -5.58 -5.48
C VAL A 30 -4.89 -4.12 -5.68
N ALA A 31 -4.01 -3.33 -6.29
CA ALA A 31 -4.24 -1.94 -6.62
C ALA A 31 -4.16 -1.76 -8.15
N PRO A 32 -5.28 -1.80 -8.88
CA PRO A 32 -5.27 -1.53 -10.31
C PRO A 32 -4.82 -0.09 -10.57
N VAL A 33 -3.74 0.07 -11.33
CA VAL A 33 -3.18 1.37 -11.67
C VAL A 33 -3.50 1.70 -13.12
N THR A 34 -4.04 2.90 -13.33
CA THR A 34 -4.24 3.48 -14.66
C THR A 34 -3.27 4.64 -14.85
N LEU A 35 -2.68 4.70 -16.03
CA LEU A 35 -1.77 5.77 -16.45
C LEU A 35 -2.49 6.54 -17.56
N ASP A 36 -3.20 7.61 -17.20
CA ASP A 36 -3.95 8.43 -18.15
C ASP A 36 -3.59 9.91 -17.98
N GLN A 37 -3.57 10.66 -19.09
CA GLN A 37 -3.41 12.13 -19.13
C GLN A 37 -2.37 12.69 -18.13
N GLY A 38 -1.17 12.11 -18.10
CA GLY A 38 -0.08 12.60 -17.24
C GLY A 38 -0.16 12.25 -15.75
N THR A 39 -1.26 11.68 -15.25
CA THR A 39 -1.42 11.32 -13.83
C THR A 39 -1.55 9.81 -13.65
N ALA A 40 -0.91 9.26 -12.61
CA ALA A 40 -1.14 7.88 -12.21
C ALA A 40 -2.32 7.83 -11.23
N LYS A 41 -3.31 6.97 -11.48
CA LYS A 41 -4.49 6.82 -10.64
C LYS A 41 -4.71 5.37 -10.24
N VAL A 42 -5.28 5.15 -9.06
CA VAL A 42 -5.67 3.83 -8.55
C VAL A 42 -7.18 3.70 -8.54
N ALA A 43 -7.68 2.53 -8.95
CA ALA A 43 -9.08 2.19 -8.80
C ALA A 43 -9.36 1.71 -7.36
N PRO A 44 -10.38 2.26 -6.68
CA PRO A 44 -10.81 1.75 -5.39
C PRO A 44 -11.38 0.33 -5.53
N SER A 45 -11.32 -0.44 -4.44
CA SER A 45 -11.99 -1.73 -4.32
C SER A 45 -12.84 -1.76 -3.06
N PHE A 46 -13.62 -2.83 -2.88
CA PHE A 46 -14.56 -2.96 -1.77
C PHE A 46 -13.91 -2.57 -0.43
N PRO A 47 -14.60 -1.80 0.44
CA PRO A 47 -14.01 -1.22 1.65
C PRO A 47 -13.75 -2.29 2.71
N GLN A 48 -12.73 -3.11 2.47
CA GLN A 48 -12.32 -4.21 3.33
C GLN A 48 -10.79 -4.26 3.41
N ILE A 49 -10.29 -4.78 4.51
CA ILE A 49 -8.86 -4.92 4.73
C ILE A 49 -8.54 -6.28 5.38
N LYS A 50 -7.46 -6.92 4.94
CA LYS A 50 -6.99 -8.19 5.50
C LYS A 50 -6.21 -7.92 6.78
N LEU A 51 -6.77 -8.31 7.93
CA LEU A 51 -6.12 -8.20 9.23
C LEU A 51 -5.85 -9.58 9.83
N SER A 52 -4.69 -9.76 10.45
CA SER A 52 -4.51 -10.87 11.39
C SER A 52 -5.09 -10.48 12.74
N ARG A 53 -5.44 -11.47 13.57
CA ARG A 53 -5.97 -11.22 14.92
C ARG A 53 -4.98 -10.46 15.80
N GLU A 54 -3.68 -10.70 15.64
CA GLU A 54 -2.61 -10.00 16.38
C GLU A 54 -2.56 -8.52 15.99
N VAL A 55 -2.65 -8.22 14.69
CA VAL A 55 -2.70 -6.83 14.21
C VAL A 55 -3.96 -6.14 14.71
N ALA A 56 -5.12 -6.81 14.63
CA ALA A 56 -6.39 -6.28 15.12
C ALA A 56 -6.32 -5.95 16.61
N LYS A 57 -5.78 -6.87 17.42
CA LYS A 57 -5.57 -6.67 18.85
C LYS A 57 -4.66 -5.48 19.16
N VAL A 58 -3.52 -5.38 18.48
CA VAL A 58 -2.55 -4.27 18.70
C VAL A 58 -3.14 -2.92 18.32
N LEU A 59 -3.96 -2.87 17.27
CA LEU A 59 -4.56 -1.64 16.75
C LEU A 59 -5.94 -1.32 17.34
N GLY A 60 -6.48 -2.17 18.21
CA GLY A 60 -7.78 -1.96 18.86
C GLY A 60 -8.99 -2.18 17.96
N TYR A 61 -8.87 -2.98 16.90
CA TYR A 61 -10.01 -3.39 16.09
C TYR A 61 -10.87 -4.40 16.85
N ASP A 62 -12.18 -4.31 16.63
CA ASP A 62 -13.14 -5.29 17.13
C ASP A 62 -12.87 -6.66 16.50
N GLN A 63 -12.54 -7.64 17.33
CA GLN A 63 -12.24 -8.99 16.87
C GLN A 63 -13.50 -9.76 16.46
N ASP A 64 -14.68 -9.36 16.93
CA ASP A 64 -15.94 -10.02 16.60
C ASP A 64 -16.43 -9.62 15.20
N GLN A 65 -15.96 -8.48 14.68
CA GLN A 65 -16.19 -8.02 13.31
C GLN A 65 -15.21 -8.64 12.29
N LEU A 66 -14.22 -9.40 12.75
CA LEU A 66 -13.32 -10.13 11.84
C LEU A 66 -14.06 -11.34 11.25
N ALA A 67 -14.64 -11.14 10.07
CA ALA A 67 -15.21 -12.22 9.30
C ALA A 67 -14.08 -13.05 8.64
N LEU A 68 -14.24 -14.38 8.64
CA LEU A 68 -13.44 -15.26 7.79
C LEU A 68 -13.88 -15.05 6.33
N LEU A 69 -13.37 -14.00 5.69
CA LEU A 69 -13.85 -13.61 4.35
C LEU A 69 -13.51 -14.62 3.25
N VAL A 70 -12.60 -15.58 3.47
CA VAL A 70 -12.44 -16.77 2.63
C VAL A 70 -11.79 -17.90 3.47
N PRO A 71 -12.37 -19.11 3.57
CA PRO A 71 -11.80 -20.21 4.37
C PRO A 71 -10.38 -20.65 3.97
N LYS A 72 -9.95 -20.35 2.73
CA LYS A 72 -8.63 -20.70 2.19
C LYS A 72 -7.56 -19.63 2.39
N LEU A 73 -7.89 -18.46 2.95
CA LEU A 73 -6.93 -17.40 3.20
C LEU A 73 -6.61 -17.35 4.70
N ASN A 74 -5.33 -17.47 5.05
CA ASN A 74 -4.82 -17.46 6.44
C ASN A 74 -5.00 -16.11 7.18
N LYS A 75 -5.81 -15.18 6.65
CA LYS A 75 -6.10 -13.88 7.27
C LYS A 75 -7.58 -13.54 7.14
N PRO A 76 -8.30 -13.33 8.26
CA PRO A 76 -9.66 -12.80 8.21
C PRO A 76 -9.69 -11.41 7.58
N GLY A 77 -10.85 -11.01 7.09
CA GLY A 77 -11.07 -9.67 6.58
C GLY A 77 -11.91 -8.87 7.57
N TYR A 78 -11.72 -7.56 7.52
CA TYR A 78 -12.46 -6.59 8.32
C TYR A 78 -13.18 -5.65 7.36
N SER A 79 -14.52 -5.59 7.44
CA SER A 79 -15.34 -4.66 6.68
C SER A 79 -15.26 -3.27 7.29
N LEU A 80 -14.95 -2.26 6.48
CA LEU A 80 -14.79 -0.88 6.92
C LEU A 80 -16.10 -0.12 6.69
N ASN A 81 -16.63 0.48 7.76
CA ASN A 81 -17.78 1.39 7.69
C ASN A 81 -17.31 2.78 7.22
N GLN A 82 -16.95 2.89 5.94
CA GLN A 82 -16.51 4.13 5.30
C GLN A 82 -17.27 4.33 3.99
N ASP A 83 -17.45 5.59 3.59
CA ASP A 83 -18.04 5.90 2.29
C ASP A 83 -17.20 5.30 1.17
N PHE A 84 -17.81 4.41 0.39
CA PHE A 84 -17.20 3.83 -0.79
C PHE A 84 -17.35 4.79 -1.97
N THR A 85 -16.28 4.96 -2.73
CA THR A 85 -16.29 5.72 -3.98
C THR A 85 -15.82 4.81 -5.10
N GLU A 86 -16.38 4.96 -6.29
CA GLU A 86 -15.91 4.30 -7.50
C GLU A 86 -14.92 5.16 -8.29
N ALA A 87 -14.70 6.42 -7.86
CA ALA A 87 -13.85 7.37 -8.56
C ALA A 87 -12.36 6.97 -8.47
N LEU A 88 -11.66 7.07 -9.60
CA LEU A 88 -10.21 6.88 -9.66
C LEU A 88 -9.47 7.95 -8.84
N LEU A 89 -8.55 7.53 -7.98
CA LEU A 89 -7.83 8.43 -7.07
C LEU A 89 -6.36 8.59 -7.47
N PRO A 90 -5.78 9.80 -7.40
CA PRO A 90 -4.38 10.01 -7.79
C PRO A 90 -3.41 9.31 -6.85
N ILE A 91 -2.40 8.66 -7.43
CA ILE A 91 -1.29 8.06 -6.69
C ILE A 91 -0.20 9.13 -6.54
N ARG A 92 0.00 9.59 -5.30
CA ARG A 92 1.02 10.61 -5.00
C ARG A 92 2.38 10.01 -4.66
N CYS A 93 2.35 8.95 -3.85
CA CYS A 93 3.54 8.36 -3.26
C CYS A 93 3.38 6.86 -3.10
N ILE A 94 4.47 6.13 -3.33
CA ILE A 94 4.57 4.68 -3.23
C ILE A 94 5.69 4.34 -2.25
N TYR A 95 5.40 3.48 -1.26
CA TYR A 95 6.36 2.99 -0.28
C TYR A 95 6.60 1.50 -0.48
N VAL A 96 7.86 1.12 -0.68
CA VAL A 96 8.30 -0.28 -0.67
C VAL A 96 8.70 -0.63 0.75
N LEU A 97 7.95 -1.54 1.40
CA LEU A 97 8.26 -2.01 2.75
C LEU A 97 9.45 -2.96 2.73
N VAL A 98 10.42 -2.67 3.60
CA VAL A 98 11.60 -3.51 3.80
C VAL A 98 11.85 -3.68 5.29
N SER A 99 12.27 -4.87 5.69
CA SER A 99 12.62 -5.14 7.08
C SER A 99 14.01 -4.60 7.41
N GLY A 100 14.17 -3.99 8.58
CA GLY A 100 15.47 -3.50 9.06
C GLY A 100 15.43 -3.17 10.55
N SER A 101 16.53 -2.64 11.10
CA SER A 101 16.67 -2.39 12.54
C SER A 101 16.04 -1.09 13.03
N GLN A 102 15.80 -0.14 12.12
CA GLN A 102 15.31 1.20 12.43
C GLN A 102 14.23 1.63 11.44
N LEU A 103 13.36 2.54 11.89
CA LEU A 103 12.39 3.23 11.05
C LEU A 103 13.11 4.25 10.18
N SER A 104 12.99 4.13 8.85
CA SER A 104 13.53 5.15 7.95
C SER A 104 12.80 5.19 6.62
N ILE A 105 12.80 6.36 5.99
CA ILE A 105 12.26 6.60 4.66
C ILE A 105 13.39 7.09 3.77
N LYS A 106 13.67 6.37 2.68
CA LYS A 106 14.70 6.75 1.71
C LYS A 106 14.09 6.84 0.31
N ARG A 107 14.28 7.96 -0.37
CA ARG A 107 13.86 8.11 -1.78
C ARG A 107 14.68 7.16 -2.66
N LEU A 108 14.00 6.43 -3.54
CA LEU A 108 14.65 5.59 -4.52
C LEU A 108 15.05 6.39 -5.76
N LYS A 109 16.17 6.01 -6.38
CA LYS A 109 16.50 6.49 -7.72
C LYS A 109 15.51 5.89 -8.72
N LEU A 110 15.34 6.54 -9.87
CA LEU A 110 14.38 6.10 -10.90
C LEU A 110 14.56 4.62 -11.26
N GLN A 111 15.80 4.18 -11.51
CA GLN A 111 16.08 2.79 -11.87
C GLN A 111 15.69 1.81 -10.76
N GLU A 112 15.99 2.12 -9.50
CA GLU A 112 15.59 1.29 -8.35
C GLU A 112 14.06 1.24 -8.23
N ALA A 113 13.40 2.38 -8.38
CA ALA A 113 11.94 2.47 -8.34
C ALA A 113 11.27 1.61 -9.43
N VAL A 114 11.78 1.66 -10.67
CA VAL A 114 11.26 0.84 -11.77
C VAL A 114 11.41 -0.65 -11.48
N MET A 115 12.54 -1.07 -10.92
CA MET A 115 12.76 -2.47 -10.55
C MET A 115 11.80 -2.94 -9.44
N GLU A 116 11.61 -2.12 -8.40
CA GLU A 116 10.68 -2.44 -7.30
C GLU A 116 9.22 -2.48 -7.77
N LEU A 117 8.82 -1.54 -8.65
CA LEU A 117 7.48 -1.54 -9.25
C LEU A 117 7.26 -2.78 -10.12
N SER A 118 8.23 -3.13 -10.96
CA SER A 118 8.15 -4.32 -11.81
C SER A 118 8.18 -5.63 -11.02
N HIS A 119 8.85 -5.64 -9.87
CA HIS A 119 8.92 -6.83 -9.00
C HIS A 119 7.61 -7.07 -8.25
N HIS A 120 6.90 -6.00 -7.87
CA HIS A 120 5.69 -6.06 -7.07
C HIS A 120 4.38 -5.93 -7.88
N SER A 121 4.47 -5.70 -9.17
CA SER A 121 3.33 -5.73 -10.07
C SER A 121 2.97 -7.18 -10.46
N ARG A 122 1.68 -7.41 -10.70
CA ARG A 122 1.18 -8.70 -11.19
C ARG A 122 1.02 -8.61 -12.70
N LEU A 123 1.97 -9.17 -13.45
CA LEU A 123 1.83 -9.38 -14.88
C LEU A 123 1.33 -10.82 -15.11
N ASN A 124 0.14 -10.97 -15.68
CA ASN A 124 -0.42 -12.28 -16.01
C ASN A 124 -0.12 -12.68 -17.46
N SER A 125 1.09 -12.38 -17.96
CA SER A 125 1.44 -12.58 -19.37
C SER A 125 2.78 -13.28 -19.58
N LEU A 126 2.82 -14.14 -20.59
CA LEU A 126 3.99 -14.89 -21.01
C LEU A 126 4.70 -14.26 -22.22
N PHE A 127 4.07 -13.30 -22.91
CA PHE A 127 4.59 -12.71 -24.13
C PHE A 127 5.62 -11.60 -23.86
N ASP A 128 6.72 -11.58 -24.62
CA ASP A 128 7.81 -10.61 -24.41
C ASP A 128 7.41 -9.17 -24.76
N SER A 129 6.52 -8.98 -25.73
CA SER A 129 5.96 -7.66 -26.08
C SER A 129 5.21 -7.03 -24.89
N GLU A 130 4.49 -7.86 -24.12
CA GLU A 130 3.76 -7.41 -22.94
C GLU A 130 4.69 -7.15 -21.75
N LYS A 131 5.80 -7.88 -21.61
CA LYS A 131 6.85 -7.57 -20.63
C LYS A 131 7.51 -6.22 -20.91
N ALA A 132 7.82 -5.92 -22.17
CA ALA A 132 8.39 -4.63 -22.55
C ALA A 132 7.41 -3.47 -22.30
N SER A 133 6.13 -3.65 -22.66
CA SER A 133 5.06 -2.69 -22.35
C SER A 133 4.92 -2.46 -20.85
N HIS A 134 4.94 -3.53 -20.06
CA HIS A 134 4.86 -3.47 -18.61
C HIS A 134 6.06 -2.72 -17.97
N LEU A 135 7.28 -2.93 -18.46
CA LEU A 135 8.46 -2.17 -18.01
C LEU A 135 8.32 -0.68 -18.32
N LEU A 136 7.77 -0.34 -19.50
CA LEU A 136 7.48 1.04 -19.87
C LEU A 136 6.43 1.66 -18.93
N GLN A 137 5.38 0.93 -18.59
CA GLN A 137 4.38 1.38 -17.61
C GLN A 137 5.00 1.60 -16.22
N CYS A 138 5.87 0.70 -15.75
CA CYS A 138 6.59 0.90 -14.48
C CYS A 138 7.47 2.15 -14.53
N THR A 139 8.14 2.40 -15.65
CA THR A 139 8.95 3.60 -15.89
C THR A 139 8.09 4.87 -15.86
N GLN A 140 6.94 4.86 -16.52
CA GLN A 140 6.00 5.98 -16.50
C GLN A 140 5.45 6.25 -15.10
N LEU A 141 5.12 5.20 -14.34
CA LEU A 141 4.65 5.32 -12.97
C LEU A 141 5.74 5.90 -12.04
N ALA A 142 6.98 5.41 -12.14
CA ALA A 142 8.10 5.91 -11.34
C ALA A 142 8.48 7.36 -11.65
N ASN A 143 8.20 7.85 -12.87
CA ASN A 143 8.39 9.26 -13.22
C ASN A 143 7.27 10.16 -12.69
N LYS A 144 6.05 9.64 -12.54
CA LYS A 144 4.88 10.40 -12.08
C LYS A 144 4.71 10.40 -10.57
N CYS A 145 5.19 9.36 -9.88
CA CYS A 145 5.03 9.19 -8.45
C CYS A 145 6.38 9.16 -7.75
N SER A 146 6.44 9.73 -6.55
CA SER A 146 7.62 9.56 -5.71
C SER A 146 7.61 8.15 -5.10
N VAL A 147 8.72 7.41 -5.25
CA VAL A 147 8.88 6.06 -4.71
C VAL A 147 9.95 6.06 -3.63
N TYR A 148 9.61 5.47 -2.48
CA TYR A 148 10.47 5.42 -1.32
C TYR A 148 10.61 3.99 -0.80
N ARG A 149 11.76 3.70 -0.22
CA ARG A 149 11.96 2.54 0.64
C ARG A 149 11.58 2.93 2.07
N LEU A 150 10.61 2.22 2.64
CA LEU A 150 10.17 2.36 4.02
C LEU A 150 10.73 1.18 4.82
N GLN A 151 11.84 1.43 5.52
CA GLN A 151 12.47 0.44 6.35
C GLN A 151 11.84 0.43 7.74
N ARG A 152 11.58 -0.75 8.30
CA ARG A 152 11.03 -0.88 9.65
C ARG A 152 11.40 -2.19 10.36
N PRO A 153 11.48 -2.21 11.71
CA PRO A 153 11.55 -3.45 12.47
C PRO A 153 10.29 -4.30 12.32
N ARG A 154 10.44 -5.63 12.35
CA ARG A 154 9.32 -6.57 12.41
C ARG A 154 8.69 -6.63 13.80
N ASN A 155 8.16 -5.50 14.25
CA ASN A 155 7.51 -5.35 15.54
C ASN A 155 6.13 -4.71 15.36
N LEU A 156 5.07 -5.42 15.76
CA LEU A 156 3.69 -4.93 15.64
C LEU A 156 3.42 -3.72 16.54
N ALA A 157 4.09 -3.61 17.70
CA ALA A 157 3.92 -2.49 18.62
C ALA A 157 4.33 -1.14 18.01
N LEU A 158 5.18 -1.16 16.98
CA LEU A 158 5.63 0.04 16.26
C LEU A 158 4.68 0.45 15.11
N LEU A 159 3.58 -0.28 14.87
CA LEU A 159 2.64 0.05 13.79
C LEU A 159 2.03 1.47 13.92
N PRO A 160 1.58 1.92 15.10
CA PRO A 160 1.08 3.29 15.25
C PRO A 160 2.15 4.36 14.95
N GLU A 161 3.38 4.14 15.40
CA GLU A 161 4.51 5.04 15.14
C GLU A 161 4.88 5.06 13.65
N LEU A 162 4.95 3.89 13.01
CA LEU A 162 5.20 3.76 11.58
C LEU A 162 4.14 4.48 10.74
N ALA A 163 2.86 4.39 11.12
CA ALA A 163 1.79 5.12 10.45
C ALA A 163 1.93 6.65 10.62
N ARG A 164 2.30 7.13 11.82
CA ARG A 164 2.59 8.56 12.06
C ARG A 164 3.75 9.05 11.20
N LEU A 165 4.85 8.29 11.14
CA LEU A 165 6.01 8.62 10.30
C LEU A 165 5.62 8.79 8.82
N VAL A 166 4.78 7.89 8.29
CA VAL A 166 4.28 8.00 6.91
C VAL A 166 3.39 9.23 6.74
N ALA A 167 2.47 9.47 7.68
CA ALA A 167 1.57 10.63 7.65
C ALA A 167 2.36 11.96 7.66
N GLU A 168 3.33 12.10 8.56
CA GLU A 168 4.20 13.27 8.67
C GLU A 168 5.05 13.47 7.42
N HIS A 169 5.62 12.39 6.87
CA HIS A 169 6.37 12.45 5.63
C HIS A 169 5.50 12.96 4.47
N GLN A 170 4.24 12.52 4.37
CA GLN A 170 3.31 13.06 3.35
C GLN A 170 2.97 14.54 3.57
N PHE A 171 2.87 14.97 4.83
CA PHE A 171 2.59 16.37 5.17
C PHE A 171 3.76 17.30 4.81
N ILE A 172 5.00 16.92 5.16
CA ILE A 172 6.21 17.71 4.85
C ILE A 172 6.43 17.87 3.35
N GLN A 173 6.01 16.89 2.54
CA GLN A 173 6.06 16.99 1.07
C GLN A 173 4.98 17.95 0.51
N GLY A 174 4.13 18.56 1.34
CA GLY A 174 3.05 19.47 0.95
C GLY A 174 1.81 18.77 0.38
N GLN A 175 1.58 17.50 0.73
CA GLN A 175 0.72 16.60 -0.06
C GLN A 175 -0.44 15.94 0.69
N VAL A 176 -0.90 16.48 1.84
CA VAL A 176 -2.09 15.95 2.53
C VAL A 176 -3.20 17.00 2.63
N THR A 177 -4.36 16.67 2.05
CA THR A 177 -5.66 17.17 2.50
C THR A 177 -6.29 16.02 3.30
N ARG A 178 -6.80 16.30 4.50
CA ARG A 178 -7.51 15.32 5.33
C ARG A 178 -8.77 14.81 4.65
#